data_AF-A0A5B0E770-F1
#
_entry.id   AF-A0A5B0E770-F1
#
_cell.length_a   1.000
_cell.length_b   1.000
_cell.length_c   1.000
_cell.angle_alpha   90.00
_cell.angle_beta   90.00
_cell.angle_gamma   90.00
#
_symmetry.space_group_name_H-M   'P 1'
#
loop_
_entity.id
_entity.type
_entity.pdbx_description
1 polymer ?
#
loop_
_entity_poly.entity_id
_entity_poly.type
_entity_poly.pdbx_seq_one_letter_code
_entity_poly.pdbx_strand_id
1 'polypeptide(L)' 'MVITSVDLDLKFLERARVLTGGRSNRAIFDLALRRLIATKQKSTMIEGIFASSDLESEIGSTVVAPPHTSP' A
#
# COMPACT_ATOMS: atom_id res chain seq x y z
N MET A 1 -23.85 10.51 7.09
CA MET A 1 -23.04 10.06 5.94
C MET A 1 -22.52 11.30 5.23
N VAL A 2 -21.20 11.50 5.14
CA VAL A 2 -20.64 12.68 4.46
C VAL A 2 -20.64 12.41 2.95
N ILE A 3 -21.36 13.24 2.20
CA ILE A 3 -21.37 13.19 0.73
C ILE A 3 -20.42 14.29 0.27
N THR A 4 -19.29 13.88 -0.29
CA THR A 4 -18.32 14.80 -0.89
C THR A 4 -18.48 14.71 -2.40
N SER A 5 -18.78 15.84 -3.05
CA SER A 5 -18.81 15.91 -4.51
C SER A 5 -17.38 16.09 -5.01
N VAL A 6 -16.92 15.17 -5.86
CA VAL A 6 -15.58 15.22 -6.47
C VAL A 6 -15.79 15.04 -7.97
N ASP A 7 -15.30 16.00 -8.75
CA ASP A 7 -15.37 15.91 -10.20
C ASP A 7 -14.29 14.94 -10.70
N LEU A 8 -14.70 13.99 -11.54
CA LEU A 8 -13.83 12.96 -12.10
C LEU A 8 -14.28 12.58 -13.48
N ASP A 9 -13.31 12.42 -14.37
CA ASP A 9 -13.54 11.87 -15.70
C ASP A 9 -14.05 10.43 -15.59
N LEU A 10 -15.20 10.18 -16.21
CA LEU A 10 -15.85 8.87 -16.28
C LEU A 10 -14.92 7.81 -16.88
N LYS A 11 -14.10 8.18 -17.88
CA LYS A 11 -13.11 7.27 -18.50
C LYS A 11 -12.02 6.85 -17.52
N PHE A 12 -11.74 7.67 -16.51
CA PHE A 12 -10.78 7.32 -15.46
C PHE A 12 -11.40 6.31 -14.48
N LEU A 13 -12.68 6.50 -14.12
CA LEU A 13 -13.42 5.58 -13.26
C LEU A 13 -13.61 4.21 -13.91
N GLU A 14 -13.88 4.15 -15.21
CA GLU A 14 -14.00 2.88 -15.94
C GLU A 14 -12.68 2.11 -15.93
N ARG A 15 -11.56 2.76 -16.26
CA ARG A 15 -10.23 2.15 -16.18
C ARG A 15 -9.90 1.68 -14.76
N ALA A 16 -10.19 2.51 -13.76
CA ALA A 16 -9.97 2.16 -12.36
C ALA A 16 -10.82 0.96 -11.95
N ARG A 17 -12.07 0.85 -12.41
CA ARG A 17 -12.94 -0.30 -12.15
C ARG A 17 -12.37 -1.59 -12.75
N VAL A 18 -11.89 -1.55 -13.99
CA VAL A 18 -11.25 -2.71 -14.64
C VAL A 18 -10.01 -3.15 -13.86
N LEU A 19 -9.17 -2.20 -13.43
CA LEU A 19 -7.92 -2.50 -12.73
C LEU A 19 -8.09 -2.94 -11.27
N THR A 20 -9.21 -2.60 -10.63
CA THR A 20 -9.44 -2.88 -9.20
C THR A 20 -10.50 -3.94 -8.94
N GLY A 21 -11.38 -4.23 -9.92
CA GLY A 21 -12.56 -5.07 -9.72
C GLY A 21 -13.59 -4.45 -8.77
N GLY A 22 -13.48 -3.16 -8.46
CA GLY A 22 -14.29 -2.49 -7.45
C GLY A 22 -15.78 -2.43 -7.83
N ARG A 23 -16.65 -2.84 -6.90
CA ARG A 23 -18.11 -2.88 -7.11
C ARG A 23 -18.79 -1.52 -6.99
N SER A 24 -18.11 -0.50 -6.47
CA SER A 24 -18.62 0.86 -6.31
C SER A 24 -17.49 1.89 -6.45
N ASN A 25 -17.83 3.10 -6.89
CA ASN A 25 -16.85 4.17 -7.05
C ASN A 25 -16.17 4.49 -5.71
N ARG A 26 -16.91 4.47 -4.60
CA ARG A 26 -16.35 4.64 -3.26
C ARG A 26 -15.32 3.58 -2.89
N ALA A 27 -15.56 2.31 -3.22
CA ALA A 27 -14.60 1.24 -2.95
C ALA A 27 -13.32 1.40 -3.80
N ILE A 28 -13.47 1.86 -5.05
CA ILE A 28 -12.34 2.18 -5.93
C ILE A 28 -11.51 3.34 -5.35
N PHE A 29 -12.15 4.40 -4.87
CA PHE A 29 -11.47 5.53 -4.24
C PHE A 29 -10.76 5.15 -2.94
N ASP A 30 -11.42 4.39 -2.06
CA ASP A 30 -10.82 3.93 -0.81
C ASP A 30 -9.56 3.10 -1.09
N LEU A 31 -9.63 2.18 -2.06
CA LEU A 31 -8.49 1.37 -2.46
C LEU A 31 -7.37 2.21 -3.08
N ALA A 32 -7.71 3.17 -3.94
CA ALA A 32 -6.72 4.07 -4.55
C ALA A 32 -5.99 4.91 -3.49
N LEU A 33 -6.72 5.48 -2.52
CA LEU A 33 -6.15 6.26 -1.42
C LEU A 33 -5.25 5.40 -0.53
N ARG A 34 -5.69 4.19 -0.15
CA ARG A 34 -4.85 3.25 0.61
C ARG A 34 -3.56 2.92 -0.13
N ARG A 35 -3.64 2.64 -1.44
CA ARG A 35 -2.46 2.35 -2.27
C ARG A 35 -1.54 3.57 -2.40
N LEU A 36 -2.08 4.78 -2.53
CA LEU A 36 -1.28 6.00 -2.59
C LEU A 36 -0.50 6.24 -1.29
N ILE A 37 -1.18 6.11 -0.14
CA ILE A 37 -0.55 6.23 1.18
C ILE A 37 0.53 5.17 1.34
N ALA A 38 0.23 3.91 1.03
CA ALA A 38 1.20 2.82 1.10
C ALA A 38 2.40 3.05 0.17
N THR A 39 2.18 3.57 -1.04
CA THR A 39 3.24 3.86 -2.01
C THR A 39 4.17 4.96 -1.49
N LYS A 40 3.64 5.99 -0.84
CA LYS A 40 4.44 7.05 -0.20
C LYS A 40 5.24 6.50 0.97
N GLN A 41 4.63 5.67 1.82
CA GLN A 41 5.32 5.01 2.93
C GLN A 41 6.40 4.05 2.46
N LYS A 42 6.21 3.38 1.31
CA LYS A 42 7.21 2.48 0.71
C LYS A 42 8.48 3.23 0.32
N SER A 43 8.39 4.47 -0.18
CA SER A 43 9.58 5.29 -0.46
C SER A 43 10.39 5.54 0.81
N THR A 44 9.72 5.91 1.90
CA THR A 44 10.34 6.12 3.21
C THR A 44 10.93 4.82 3.79
N MET A 45 10.27 3.68 3.55
CA MET A 45 10.79 2.36 3.93
C MET A 45 12.06 2.00 3.13
N ILE A 46 12.08 2.26 1.83
CA ILE A 46 13.26 2.03 0.98
C ILE A 46 14.43 2.91 1.42
N GLU A 47 14.18 4.18 1.72
CA GLU A 47 15.20 5.09 2.29
C GLU A 47 15.73 4.58 3.63
N GLY A 48 14.87 4.05 4.50
CA GLY A 48 15.27 3.43 5.77
C GLY A 48 16.18 2.20 5.58
N ILE A 49 15.88 1.34 4.59
CA ILE A 49 16.73 0.18 4.26
C ILE A 49 18.10 0.62 3.73
N PHE A 50 18.14 1.65 2.87
CA PHE A 50 19.40 2.22 2.38
C PHE A 50 20.24 2.88 3.48
N ALA A 51 19.60 3.39 4.53
CA ALA A 51 20.26 3.96 5.70
C ALA A 51 20.73 2.90 6.72
N SER A 52 20.30 1.63 6.58
CA SER A 52 20.74 0.54 7.45
C SER A 52 22.15 0.08 7.07
N SER A 53 23.11 0.31 7.96
CA SER A 53 24.53 0.01 7.77
C SER A 53 24.92 -1.47 7.90
N ASP A 54 24.07 -2.30 8.50
CA ASP A 54 24.36 -3.73 8.79
C ASP A 54 23.81 -4.70 7.73
N LEU A 55 23.23 -4.19 6.64
CA LEU A 55 22.50 -5.01 5.67
C LEU A 55 23.38 -6.11 5.03
N GLU A 56 24.63 -5.80 4.69
CA GLU A 56 25.58 -6.77 4.13
C GLU A 56 25.92 -7.92 5.10
N SER A 57 25.90 -7.66 6.42
CA SER A 57 26.19 -8.69 7.42
C SER A 57 24.98 -9.56 7.74
N GLU A 58 23.77 -9.08 7.46
CA GLU A 58 22.51 -9.81 7.72
C GLU A 58 22.03 -10.63 6.51
N ILE A 59 22.49 -10.33 5.29
CA ILE A 59 22.14 -11.12 4.10
C ILE A 59 22.73 -12.54 4.23
N GLY A 60 21.87 -13.53 4.47
CA GLY A 60 22.26 -14.92 4.70
C GLY A 60 22.29 -15.34 6.18
N SER A 61 21.97 -14.42 7.09
CA SER A 61 21.74 -14.73 8.50
C SER A 61 20.60 -15.74 8.67
N THR A 62 20.70 -16.57 9.72
CA THR A 62 19.65 -17.55 10.05
C THR A 62 18.36 -16.80 10.41
N VAL A 63 17.30 -17.03 9.63
CA VAL A 63 15.98 -16.46 9.90
C VAL A 63 15.41 -17.11 11.15
N VAL A 64 15.32 -16.34 12.24
CA VAL A 64 14.62 -16.76 13.47
C VAL A 64 13.15 -16.41 13.33
N ALA A 65 12.27 -17.42 13.37
CA ALA A 65 10.83 -17.17 13.40
C ALA A 65 10.46 -16.45 14.70
N PRO A 66 9.60 -15.41 14.64
CA PRO A 66 9.13 -14.75 15.86
C PRO A 66 8.41 -15.78 16.74
N PRO A 67 8.59 -15.73 18.07
CA PRO A 67 8.00 -16.71 18.97
C PRO A 67 6.47 -16.70 18.79
N HIS A 68 5.90 -17.86 18.47
CA HIS A 68 4.46 -18.05 18.40
C HIS A 68 3.86 -17.69 19.76
N THR A 69 3.27 -16.50 19.86
CA THR A 69 2.42 -16.17 21.00
C THR A 69 1.08 -16.83 20.71
N SER A 70 0.92 -18.08 21.15
CA SER A 70 -0.37 -18.76 21.11
C SER A 70 -1.30 -18.13 22.16
N PRO A 71 -2.59 -17.93 21.86
CA PRO A 71 -3.58 -17.35 22.79
C PRO A 71 -3.84 -18.23 24.01
#